data_AF-A0AA90V1T8-F1
#
_entry.id   AF-A0AA90V1T8-F1
#
_cell.length_a   1.000
_cell.length_b   1.000
_cell.length_c   1.000
_cell.angle_alpha   90.00
_cell.angle_beta   90.00
_cell.angle_gamma   90.00
#
_symmetry.space_group_name_H-M   'P 1'
#
loop_
_entity.id
_entity.type
_entity.pdbx_description
1 polymer ?
#
loop_
_entity_poly.entity_id
_entity_poly.type
_entity_poly.pdbx_seq_one_letter_code
_entity_poly.pdbx_strand_id
1 'polypeptide(L)'
;MDTIPLWCIIFINCITLLSSVWILIYLYRNRSKKSFSTYIYGIASLIGLFLGVISFFYYICHAFCAILFGIEIFIDTYMEQKKSPVNRTYFKITIPHPYVLKGYYCGIGFMFYGIMVILYYMI
;
A
#
# COMPACT_ATOMS: atom_id res chain seq x y z
N MET A 1 -19.93 -17.00 12.26
CA MET A 1 -19.18 -15.79 11.90
C MET A 1 -17.72 -16.12 12.11
N ASP A 2 -17.02 -16.54 11.07
CA ASP A 2 -15.58 -16.75 11.19
C ASP A 2 -14.95 -15.37 11.30
N THR A 3 -14.59 -15.01 12.52
CA THR A 3 -13.93 -13.75 12.81
C THR A 3 -12.62 -13.70 12.03
N ILE A 4 -12.36 -12.57 11.37
CA ILE A 4 -11.08 -12.35 10.69
C ILE A 4 -9.98 -12.64 11.71
N PRO A 5 -9.02 -13.53 11.41
CA PRO A 5 -8.03 -13.92 12.39
C PRO A 5 -7.26 -12.71 12.91
N LEU A 6 -7.12 -12.61 14.24
CA LEU A 6 -6.48 -11.48 14.91
C LEU A 6 -5.06 -11.21 14.37
N TRP A 7 -4.32 -12.28 14.03
CA TRP A 7 -2.98 -12.17 13.46
C TRP A 7 -2.98 -11.43 12.11
N CYS A 8 -4.02 -11.59 11.29
CA CYS A 8 -4.14 -10.91 10.00
C CYS A 8 -4.37 -9.41 10.20
N ILE A 9 -5.23 -9.06 11.16
CA ILE A 9 -5.50 -7.66 11.55
C ILE A 9 -4.23 -6.99 12.06
N ILE A 10 -3.52 -7.64 13.00
CA ILE A 10 -2.27 -7.12 13.56
C ILE A 10 -1.22 -6.94 12.47
N PHE A 11 -1.07 -7.92 11.57
CA PHE A 11 -0.13 -7.85 10.46
C PHE A 11 -0.39 -6.64 9.57
N ILE A 12 -1.63 -6.44 9.13
CA ILE A 12 -2.01 -5.30 8.27
C ILE A 12 -1.76 -3.96 8.98
N ASN A 13 -2.11 -3.86 10.27
CA ASN A 13 -1.88 -2.64 11.03
C ASN A 13 -0.38 -2.33 11.13
N CYS A 14 0.45 -3.34 11.41
CA CYS A 14 1.90 -3.17 11.54
C CYS A 14 2.54 -2.71 10.22
N ILE A 15 2.18 -3.33 9.09
CA ILE A 15 2.76 -2.97 7.78
C ILE A 15 2.30 -1.56 7.34
N THR A 16 1.05 -1.18 7.57
CA THR A 16 0.55 0.18 7.27
C THR A 16 1.23 1.24 8.13
N LEU A 17 1.44 0.96 9.42
CA LEU A 17 2.17 1.87 10.31
C LEU A 17 3.63 2.02 9.88
N LEU A 18 4.30 0.89 9.59
CA LEU A 18 5.68 0.89 9.14
C LEU A 18 5.83 1.64 7.81
N SER A 19 4.96 1.41 6.84
CA SER A 19 4.98 2.08 5.54
C SER A 19 4.77 3.59 5.70
N SER A 20 3.78 3.98 6.49
CA SER A 20 3.47 5.38 6.76
C SER A 20 4.64 6.11 7.39
N VAL A 21 5.26 5.54 8.43
CA VAL A 21 6.44 6.13 9.09
C VAL A 21 7.60 6.22 8.11
N TRP A 22 7.86 5.16 7.34
CA TRP A 22 8.94 5.16 6.36
C TRP A 22 8.77 6.24 5.28
N ILE A 23 7.56 6.38 4.73
CA ILE A 23 7.22 7.41 3.75
C ILE A 23 7.42 8.80 4.36
N LEU A 24 6.93 9.06 5.58
CA LEU A 24 7.12 10.35 6.24
C LEU A 24 8.60 10.70 6.45
N ILE A 25 9.42 9.73 6.87
CA ILE A 25 10.88 9.91 6.99
C ILE A 25 11.51 10.20 5.63
N TYR A 26 11.14 9.46 4.59
CA TYR A 26 11.64 9.66 3.22
C TYR A 26 11.28 11.06 2.69
N LEU A 27 10.05 11.51 2.90
CA LEU A 27 9.59 12.84 2.49
C LEU A 27 10.30 13.94 3.28
N TYR A 28 10.50 13.75 4.59
CA TYR A 28 11.25 14.68 5.43
C TYR A 28 12.70 14.85 4.96
N ARG A 29 13.38 13.73 4.65
CA ARG A 29 14.75 13.74 4.12
C ARG A 29 14.85 14.44 2.76
N ASN A 30 13.83 14.32 1.92
CA ASN A 30 13.78 14.91 0.58
C ASN A 30 12.98 16.23 0.50
N ARG A 31 12.82 16.94 1.63
CA ARG A 31 11.97 18.15 1.74
C ARG A 31 12.32 19.30 0.78
N SER A 32 13.52 19.31 0.20
CA SER A 32 13.93 20.31 -0.80
C SER A 32 13.37 20.04 -2.20
N LYS A 33 12.90 18.82 -2.48
CA LYS A 33 12.38 18.39 -3.79
C LYS A 33 10.85 18.26 -3.75
N LYS A 34 10.16 19.33 -3.34
CA LYS A 34 8.70 19.32 -3.24
C LYS A 34 8.06 19.19 -4.63
N SER A 35 7.27 18.15 -4.82
CA SER A 35 6.41 17.94 -5.99
C SER A 35 4.97 17.70 -5.55
N PHE A 36 4.00 17.85 -6.45
CA PHE A 36 2.59 17.52 -6.14
C PHE A 36 2.44 16.08 -5.60
N SER A 37 3.19 15.13 -6.16
CA SER A 37 3.25 13.74 -5.67
C SER A 37 3.76 13.65 -4.22
N THR A 38 4.74 14.48 -3.82
CA THR A 38 5.25 14.53 -2.43
C THR A 38 4.13 14.84 -1.44
N TYR A 39 3.21 15.74 -1.79
CA TYR A 39 2.07 16.09 -0.94
C TYR A 39 1.04 14.96 -0.85
N ILE A 40 0.74 14.29 -1.97
CA ILE A 40 -0.17 13.14 -1.99
C ILE A 40 0.36 12.03 -1.07
N TYR A 41 1.64 11.65 -1.22
CA TYR A 41 2.27 10.65 -0.35
C TYR A 41 2.28 11.08 1.12
N GLY A 42 2.50 12.36 1.40
CA GLY A 42 2.46 12.89 2.77
C GLY A 42 1.06 12.77 3.39
N ILE A 43 0.02 13.16 2.66
CA ILE A 43 -1.36 13.07 3.14
C ILE A 43 -1.77 11.60 3.29
N ALA A 44 -1.47 10.75 2.31
CA ALA A 44 -1.79 9.32 2.35
C ALA A 44 -1.12 8.62 3.56
N SER A 45 0.17 8.87 3.78
CA SER A 45 0.90 8.30 4.93
C SER A 45 0.40 8.83 6.27
N LEU A 46 -0.04 10.09 6.36
CA LEU A 46 -0.71 10.59 7.58
C LEU A 46 -2.03 9.87 7.83
N ILE A 47 -2.87 9.71 6.80
CA ILE A 47 -4.14 8.96 6.90
C ILE A 47 -3.86 7.50 7.30
N GLY A 48 -2.89 6.85 6.67
CA GLY A 48 -2.46 5.49 6.99
C GLY A 48 -1.98 5.36 8.44
N LEU A 49 -1.24 6.34 8.95
CA LEU A 49 -0.79 6.37 10.33
C LEU A 49 -1.97 6.46 11.31
N PHE A 50 -2.92 7.38 11.09
CA PHE A 50 -4.11 7.50 11.94
C PHE A 50 -4.97 6.24 11.91
N LEU A 51 -5.26 5.71 10.73
CA LEU A 51 -6.07 4.50 10.58
C LEU A 51 -5.36 3.28 11.18
N GLY A 52 -4.05 3.16 10.99
CA GLY A 52 -3.24 2.08 11.55
C GLY A 52 -3.25 2.10 13.07
N VAL A 53 -3.13 3.29 13.70
CA VAL A 53 -3.20 3.44 15.17
C VAL A 53 -4.59 3.07 15.69
N ILE A 54 -5.65 3.62 15.09
CA ILE A 54 -7.04 3.31 15.48
C ILE A 54 -7.29 1.80 15.35
N SER A 55 -6.89 1.22 14.22
CA SER A 55 -7.05 -0.21 13.97
C SER A 55 -6.22 -1.07 14.92
N PHE A 56 -5.06 -0.61 15.38
CA PHE A 56 -4.22 -1.35 16.32
C PHE A 56 -4.89 -1.51 17.69
N PHE A 57 -5.58 -0.48 18.17
CA PHE A 57 -6.27 -0.52 19.47
C PHE A 57 -7.68 -1.10 19.40
N TYR A 58 -8.41 -0.84 18.31
CA TYR A 58 -9.85 -1.16 18.20
C TYR A 58 -10.18 -2.24 17.18
N TYR A 59 -9.24 -2.66 16.34
CA TYR A 59 -9.41 -3.70 15.31
C TYR A 59 -10.47 -3.42 14.23
N ILE A 60 -11.01 -2.20 14.14
CA ILE A 60 -12.14 -1.84 13.27
C ILE A 60 -11.75 -1.30 11.87
N CYS A 61 -10.54 -0.76 11.68
CA CYS A 61 -10.16 -0.05 10.45
C CYS A 61 -9.17 -0.80 9.56
N HIS A 62 -8.88 -2.08 9.86
CA HIS A 62 -7.84 -2.85 9.18
C HIS A 62 -8.12 -3.06 7.69
N ALA A 63 -9.39 -3.10 7.28
CA ALA A 63 -9.76 -3.19 5.86
C ALA A 63 -9.33 -1.94 5.07
N PHE A 64 -9.54 -0.74 5.63
CA PHE A 64 -9.08 0.51 5.04
C PHE A 64 -7.55 0.61 5.04
N CYS A 65 -6.90 0.12 6.10
CA CYS A 65 -5.44 0.04 6.17
C CYS A 65 -4.87 -0.83 5.05
N ALA A 66 -5.48 -1.99 4.79
CA ALA A 66 -5.09 -2.87 3.69
C ALA A 66 -5.26 -2.21 2.32
N ILE A 67 -6.39 -1.53 2.07
CA ILE A 67 -6.60 -0.83 0.80
C ILE A 67 -5.56 0.26 0.59
N LEU A 68 -5.31 1.10 1.59
CA LEU A 68 -4.32 2.17 1.50
C LEU A 68 -2.92 1.61 1.23
N PHE A 69 -2.51 0.58 1.99
CA PHE A 69 -1.22 -0.07 1.79
C PHE A 69 -1.11 -0.72 0.40
N GLY A 70 -2.19 -1.34 -0.10
CA GLY A 70 -2.23 -1.90 -1.44
C GLY A 70 -2.07 -0.85 -2.54
N ILE A 71 -2.69 0.32 -2.37
CA ILE A 71 -2.53 1.47 -3.28
C ILE A 71 -1.09 1.99 -3.23
N GLU A 72 -0.49 2.12 -2.04
CA GLU A 72 0.92 2.54 -1.87
C GLU A 72 1.87 1.62 -2.65
N ILE A 73 1.76 0.29 -2.45
CA ILE A 73 2.56 -0.70 -3.20
C ILE A 73 2.36 -0.56 -4.71
N PHE A 74 1.10 -0.39 -5.13
CA PHE A 74 0.77 -0.29 -6.56
C PHE A 74 1.43 0.94 -7.20
N ILE A 75 1.35 2.10 -6.54
CA ILE A 75 1.96 3.33 -7.04
C ILE A 75 3.49 3.22 -7.02
N ASP A 76 4.08 2.69 -5.95
CA ASP A 76 5.53 2.53 -5.85
C ASP A 76 6.08 1.61 -6.94
N THR A 77 5.39 0.49 -7.19
CA THR A 77 5.70 -0.43 -8.29
C THR A 77 5.66 0.27 -9.65
N TYR A 78 4.61 1.07 -9.89
CA TYR A 78 4.49 1.87 -11.12
C TYR A 78 5.61 2.91 -11.28
N MET A 79 5.94 3.62 -10.20
CA MET A 79 6.98 4.65 -10.21
C MET A 79 8.38 4.05 -10.41
N GLU A 80 8.65 2.86 -9.86
CA GLU A 80 9.88 2.12 -10.08
C GLU A 80 9.99 1.65 -11.54
N GLN A 81 8.92 1.09 -12.10
CA GLN A 81 8.85 0.72 -13.51
C GLN A 81 9.08 1.92 -14.44
N LYS A 82 8.56 3.10 -14.09
CA LYS A 82 8.74 4.33 -14.88
C LYS A 82 10.19 4.82 -14.87
N LYS A 83 10.90 4.67 -13.74
CA LYS A 83 12.31 5.10 -13.60
C LYS A 83 13.27 4.19 -14.35
N SER A 84 12.98 2.90 -14.40
CA SER A 84 13.80 1.88 -15.06
C SER A 84 12.97 1.13 -16.10
N PRO A 85 12.57 1.79 -17.22
CA PRO A 85 11.73 1.17 -18.21
C PRO A 85 12.47 -0.01 -18.85
N VAL A 86 11.89 -1.21 -18.73
CA VAL A 86 12.39 -2.41 -19.41
C VAL A 86 12.36 -2.14 -20.91
N ASN A 87 13.49 -2.38 -21.58
CA ASN A 87 13.70 -1.99 -22.98
C ASN A 87 12.57 -2.55 -23.88
N ARG A 88 11.84 -1.65 -24.57
CA ARG A 88 10.59 -1.91 -25.30
C ARG A 88 10.66 -3.09 -26.27
N THR A 89 11.84 -3.36 -26.83
CA THR A 89 12.09 -4.45 -27.79
C THR A 89 11.88 -5.84 -27.16
N TYR A 90 12.13 -5.99 -25.86
CA TYR A 90 11.90 -7.24 -25.12
C TYR A 90 10.46 -7.38 -24.62
N PHE A 91 9.70 -6.28 -24.54
CA PHE A 91 8.32 -6.29 -24.03
C PHE A 91 7.32 -6.94 -25.00
N LYS A 92 7.64 -7.04 -26.30
CA LYS A 92 6.79 -7.75 -27.27
C LYS A 92 6.81 -9.28 -27.09
N ILE A 93 7.78 -9.83 -26.36
CA ILE A 93 8.02 -11.28 -26.28
C ILE A 93 8.17 -11.77 -24.82
N THR A 94 8.51 -10.91 -23.86
CA THR A 94 8.80 -11.33 -22.48
C THR A 94 8.02 -10.52 -21.43
N ILE A 95 7.37 -11.30 -20.56
CA ILE A 95 6.63 -10.95 -19.34
C ILE A 95 7.32 -9.80 -18.56
N PRO A 96 6.59 -8.87 -17.92
CA PRO A 96 7.19 -7.86 -17.03
C PRO A 96 8.20 -8.50 -16.06
N HIS A 97 9.28 -7.80 -15.72
CA HIS A 97 10.29 -8.31 -14.80
C HIS A 97 9.59 -8.91 -13.56
N PRO A 98 9.91 -10.17 -13.13
CA PRO A 98 9.12 -10.88 -12.13
C PRO A 98 8.85 -10.09 -10.84
N TYR A 99 9.78 -9.21 -10.48
CA TYR A 99 9.65 -8.29 -9.35
C TYR A 99 8.51 -7.26 -9.51
N VAL A 100 8.38 -6.63 -10.69
CA VAL A 100 7.31 -5.66 -10.99
C VAL A 100 5.94 -6.36 -10.97
N LEU A 101 5.87 -7.57 -11.53
CA LEU A 101 4.66 -8.39 -11.51
C LEU A 101 4.24 -8.72 -10.07
N LYS A 102 5.20 -9.13 -9.23
CA LYS A 102 4.99 -9.39 -7.80
C LYS A 102 4.47 -8.15 -7.07
N GLY A 103 5.02 -6.97 -7.36
CA GLY A 103 4.56 -5.70 -6.77
C GLY A 103 3.09 -5.42 -7.07
N TYR A 104 2.69 -5.50 -8.34
CA TYR A 104 1.29 -5.29 -8.73
C TYR A 104 0.34 -6.33 -8.12
N TYR A 105 0.69 -7.61 -8.15
CA TYR A 105 -0.13 -8.65 -7.53
C TYR A 105 -0.25 -8.47 -6.01
N CYS A 106 0.82 -8.05 -5.34
CA CYS A 106 0.82 -7.74 -3.92
C CYS A 106 -0.15 -6.59 -3.61
N GLY A 107 -0.02 -5.47 -4.33
CA GLY A 107 -0.90 -4.31 -4.16
C GLY A 107 -2.38 -4.65 -4.42
N ILE A 108 -2.66 -5.37 -5.52
CA ILE A 108 -4.01 -5.83 -5.85
C ILE A 108 -4.55 -6.78 -4.78
N GLY A 109 -3.74 -7.68 -4.26
CA GLY A 109 -4.13 -8.62 -3.20
C GLY A 109 -4.60 -7.91 -1.93
N PHE A 110 -3.87 -6.89 -1.47
CA PHE A 110 -4.27 -6.09 -0.30
C PHE A 110 -5.53 -5.26 -0.55
N MET A 111 -5.67 -4.64 -1.72
CA MET A 111 -6.89 -3.92 -2.09
C MET A 111 -8.10 -4.85 -2.15
N PHE A 112 -7.95 -6.01 -2.78
CA PHE A 112 -9.01 -7.02 -2.87
C PHE A 112 -9.42 -7.54 -1.49
N TYR A 113 -8.44 -7.84 -0.63
CA TYR A 113 -8.70 -8.22 0.76
C TYR A 113 -9.57 -7.17 1.47
N GLY A 114 -9.17 -5.89 1.44
CA GLY A 114 -9.92 -4.86 2.16
C GLY A 114 -11.32 -4.64 1.60
N ILE A 115 -11.50 -4.72 0.28
CA ILE A 115 -12.83 -4.64 -0.35
C ILE A 115 -13.70 -5.82 0.10
N MET A 116 -13.17 -7.05 0.07
CA MET A 116 -13.93 -8.24 0.51
C MET A 116 -14.34 -8.14 1.97
N VAL A 117 -13.47 -7.65 2.84
CA VAL A 117 -13.79 -7.44 4.26
C VAL A 117 -14.90 -6.39 4.44
N ILE A 118 -14.83 -5.26 3.72
CA ILE A 118 -15.89 -4.24 3.77
C ILE A 118 -17.23 -4.83 3.31
N LEU A 119 -17.25 -5.54 2.18
CA LEU A 119 -18.45 -6.19 1.67
C LEU A 119 -19.02 -7.21 2.66
N TYR A 120 -18.15 -7.99 3.32
CA TYR A 120 -18.56 -8.95 4.34
C TYR A 120 -19.24 -8.30 5.55
N TYR A 121 -18.80 -7.11 5.97
CA TYR A 121 -19.43 -6.38 7.07
C TYR A 121 -20.71 -5.63 6.67
N MET A 122 -20.97 -5.45 5.38
CA MET A 122 -22.16 -4.74 4.88
C MET A 122 -23.36 -5.65 4.59
N ILE A 123 -23.15 -6.97 4.51
CA ILE A 123 -24.16 -8.00 4.21
C ILE A 123 -24.56 -8.71 5.50
#